data_AF-A0A353R3P4-F1
#
_entry.id   AF-A0A353R3P4-F1
#
_cell.length_a   1.000
_cell.length_b   1.000
_cell.length_c   1.000
_cell.angle_alpha   90.00
_cell.angle_beta   90.00
_cell.angle_gamma   90.00
#
_symmetry.space_group_name_H-M   'P 1'
#
loop_
_entity.id
_entity.type
_entity.pdbx_description
1 polymer ?
#
loop_
_entity_poly.entity_id
_entity_poly.type
_entity_poly.pdbx_seq_one_letter_code
_entity_poly.pdbx_strand_id
1 'polypeptide(L)' 'AWKPQINGVVRTLSTLDNRLRALGHLVKVIQPGLFNTVPMPGYAEIRLAVWPDGKVRRLLDAFEPEH' A
#
# COMPACT_ATOMS: atom_id res chain seq x y z
N ALA A 1 -24.54 9.37 8.85
CA ALA A 1 -23.09 9.36 9.13
C ALA A 1 -22.45 8.14 8.48
N TRP A 2 -21.96 8.25 7.25
CA TRP A 2 -21.25 7.16 6.56
C TRP A 2 -19.75 7.36 6.81
N LYS A 3 -19.15 6.49 7.64
CA LYS A 3 -17.69 6.44 7.78
C LYS A 3 -17.11 5.70 6.57
N PRO A 4 -16.03 6.18 5.94
CA PRO A 4 -15.40 5.42 4.85
C PRO A 4 -15.12 3.99 5.35
N GLN A 5 -15.73 3.01 4.69
CA GLN A 5 -15.51 1.60 5.01
C GLN A 5 -14.04 1.31 4.69
N ILE A 6 -13.24 1.03 5.71
CA ILE A 6 -11.90 0.48 5.49
C ILE A 6 -12.12 -0.93 4.96
N ASN A 7 -11.83 -1.14 3.67
CA ASN A 7 -11.95 -2.44 3.03
C ASN A 7 -11.25 -3.53 3.86
N GLY A 8 -11.83 -4.74 3.91
CA GLY A 8 -11.28 -5.85 4.69
C GLY A 8 -9.79 -6.13 4.40
N VAL A 9 -9.36 -5.91 3.15
CA VAL A 9 -7.94 -5.99 2.73
C VAL A 9 -7.07 -4.99 3.48
N VAL A 10 -7.47 -3.72 3.54
CA VAL A 10 -6.71 -2.66 4.22
C VAL A 10 -6.62 -2.97 5.71
N ARG A 11 -7.71 -3.44 6.33
CA ARG A 11 -7.70 -3.85 7.74
C ARG A 11 -6.71 -4.99 7.99
N THR A 12 -6.69 -6.01 7.14
CA THR A 12 -5.79 -7.16 7.28
C THR A 12 -4.33 -6.73 7.08
N LEU A 13 -4.02 -5.97 6.03
CA LEU A 13 -2.66 -5.49 5.77
C LEU A 13 -2.14 -4.55 6.87
N SER A 14 -2.97 -3.63 7.38
CA SER A 14 -2.59 -2.78 8.52
C SER A 14 -2.38 -3.58 9.80
N THR A 15 -3.18 -4.63 10.03
CA THR A 15 -2.98 -5.53 11.17
C THR A 15 -1.66 -6.30 11.05
N LEU A 16 -1.32 -6.76 9.83
CA LEU A 16 -0.07 -7.44 9.55
C LEU A 16 1.14 -6.51 9.75
N ASP A 17 1.11 -5.30 9.18
CA ASP A 17 2.17 -4.28 9.35
C ASP A 17 2.41 -3.99 10.84
N ASN A 18 1.35 -3.74 11.61
CA ASN A 18 1.46 -3.50 13.04
C ASN A 18 2.08 -4.68 13.80
N ARG A 19 1.68 -5.92 13.47
CA ARG A 19 2.23 -7.12 14.13
C ARG A 19 3.70 -7.33 13.79
N LEU A 20 4.09 -7.18 12.52
CA LEU A 20 5.49 -7.33 12.10
C LEU A 20 6.39 -6.27 12.76
N ARG A 21 5.92 -5.01 12.81
CA ARG A 21 6.64 -3.95 13.54
C ARG A 21 6.77 -4.26 15.03
N ALA A 22 5.72 -4.79 15.66
CA ALA A 22 5.74 -5.17 17.07
C ALA A 22 6.72 -6.32 17.36
N LEU A 23 7.01 -7.17 16.37
CA LEU A 23 8.03 -8.21 16.43
C LEU A 23 9.45 -7.69 16.15
N GLY A 24 9.63 -6.38 15.92
CA GLY A 24 10.92 -5.76 15.68
C GLY A 24 11.34 -5.71 14.20
N HIS A 25 10.48 -6.13 13.27
CA HIS A 25 10.78 -6.03 11.85
C HIS A 25 10.63 -4.59 11.34
N LEU A 26 11.59 -4.17 10.52
CA LEU A 26 11.45 -2.95 9.74
C LEU A 26 10.52 -3.23 8.57
N VAL A 27 9.36 -2.57 8.52
CA VAL A 27 8.37 -2.76 7.45
C VAL A 27 8.21 -1.47 6.66
N LYS A 28 8.14 -1.57 5.33
CA LYS A 28 7.78 -0.47 4.43
C LYS A 28 6.55 -0.83 3.61
N VAL A 29 5.44 -0.10 3.83
CA VAL A 29 4.23 -0.25 3.03
C VAL A 29 4.34 0.60 1.77
N ILE A 30 4.25 -0.06 0.60
CA ILE A 30 4.13 0.60 -0.71
C ILE A 30 2.67 0.54 -1.12
N GLN A 31 2.02 1.70 -1.27
CA GLN A 31 0.58 1.81 -1.55
C GLN A 31 0.28 2.78 -2.71
N PRO A 32 -0.90 2.69 -3.36
CA PRO A 32 -1.23 3.52 -4.54
C PRO A 32 -1.11 5.02 -4.32
N GLY A 33 -1.36 5.53 -3.10
CA GLY A 33 -1.20 6.95 -2.77
C GLY A 33 0.23 7.51 -2.92
N LEU A 34 1.22 6.64 -3.15
CA LEU A 34 2.59 7.04 -3.48
C LEU A 34 2.79 7.38 -4.96
N PHE A 35 1.78 7.20 -5.82
CA PHE A 35 1.89 7.32 -7.28
C PHE A 35 0.78 8.24 -7.83
N ASN A 36 0.91 8.59 -9.11
CA ASN A 36 -0.24 9.10 -9.85
C ASN A 36 -1.29 8.00 -9.93
N THR A 37 -2.56 8.36 -9.68
CA THR A 37 -3.64 7.37 -9.67
C THR A 37 -4.85 7.81 -10.46
N VAL A 38 -5.51 6.83 -11.08
CA VAL A 38 -6.79 6.98 -11.78
C VAL A 38 -7.87 6.13 -11.09
N PRO A 39 -9.15 6.51 -11.16
CA PRO A 39 -10.24 5.68 -10.69
C PRO A 39 -10.34 4.37 -11.49
N MET A 40 -10.67 3.26 -10.84
CA MET A 40 -10.90 1.97 -11.48
C MET A 40 -12.24 1.96 -12.26
N PRO A 41 -12.31 1.39 -13.47
CA PRO A 41 -13.55 1.31 -14.23
C PRO A 41 -14.63 0.49 -13.50
N GLY A 42 -15.72 1.15 -13.08
CA GLY A 42 -16.82 0.52 -12.35
C GLY A 42 -16.75 0.68 -10.82
N TYR A 43 -15.59 1.05 -10.27
CA TYR A 43 -15.38 1.32 -8.84
C TYR A 43 -14.44 2.52 -8.65
N ALA A 44 -14.97 3.73 -8.82
CA ALA A 44 -14.17 4.96 -8.85
C ALA A 44 -13.46 5.28 -7.52
N GLU A 45 -13.94 4.72 -6.41
CA GLU A 45 -13.31 4.78 -5.10
C GLU A 45 -11.99 4.01 -5.02
N ILE A 46 -11.79 3.01 -5.89
CA ILE A 46 -10.54 2.27 -5.98
C ILE A 46 -9.56 3.05 -6.87
N ARG A 47 -8.47 3.52 -6.27
CA ARG A 47 -7.42 4.28 -6.95
C ARG A 47 -6.32 3.34 -7.45
N LEU A 48 -6.17 3.24 -8.77
CA LEU A 48 -5.14 2.43 -9.43
C LEU A 48 -3.89 3.27 -9.69
N ALA A 49 -2.71 2.77 -9.31
CA ALA A 49 -1.44 3.41 -9.62
C ALA A 49 -1.11 3.30 -11.11
N VAL A 50 -0.69 4.41 -11.72
CA VAL A 50 -0.33 4.49 -13.14
C VAL A 50 1.19 4.48 -13.29
N TRP A 51 1.70 3.60 -14.15
CA TRP A 51 3.14 3.37 -14.39
C TRP A 51 3.99 3.32 -13.11
N PRO A 52 3.66 2.44 -12.14
CA PRO A 52 4.35 2.45 -10.83
C PRO A 52 5.77 1.86 -10.87
N ASP A 53 6.09 1.04 -11.87
CA ASP A 53 7.31 0.20 -11.95
C ASP A 53 8.60 0.92 -11.55
N GLY A 54 8.92 2.05 -12.19
CA GLY A 54 10.18 2.75 -11.95
C GLY A 54 10.32 3.26 -10.51
N LYS A 55 9.22 3.78 -9.93
CA LYS A 55 9.23 4.27 -8.55
C LYS A 55 9.15 3.12 -7.54
N VAL A 56 8.45 2.03 -7.85
CA VAL A 56 8.46 0.81 -7.01
C VAL A 56 9.87 0.26 -6.93
N ARG A 57 10.56 0.09 -8.07
CA ARG A 57 11.94 -0.40 -8.10
C ARG A 57 12.87 0.47 -7.26
N ARG A 58 12.82 1.79 -7.44
CA ARG A 58 13.61 2.74 -6.63
C ARG A 58 13.29 2.63 -5.13
N LEU A 59 12.03 2.41 -4.75
CA LEU A 59 11.64 2.26 -3.35
C LEU A 59 12.14 0.94 -2.76
N LEU A 60 12.14 -0.15 -3.54
CA LEU A 60 12.68 -1.44 -3.13
C LEU A 60 14.20 -1.38 -3.00
N ASP A 61 14.90 -0.86 -4.02
CA ASP A 61 16.36 -0.71 -4.03
C ASP A 61 16.84 0.16 -2.87
N ALA A 62 16.11 1.23 -2.52
CA ALA A 62 16.45 2.10 -1.40
C ALA A 62 16.10 1.51 -0.03
N PHE A 63 15.18 0.54 0.02
CA PHE A 63 14.77 -0.10 1.27
C PHE A 63 15.62 -1.34 1.60
N GLU A 64 16.21 -1.96 0.58
CA GLU A 64 17.04 -3.17 0.70
C GLU A 64 16.35 -4.26 1.55
N PRO A 65 15.14 -4.72 1.16
CA PRO A 65 14.41 -5.72 1.94
C PRO A 65 15.18 -7.04 2.02
N GLU A 66 15.05 -7.70 3.16
CA GLU A 66 15.57 -9.04 3.38
C GLU A 66 14.87 -10.04 2.43
N HIS A 67 15.65 -10.97 1.87
CA HIS A 67 15.19 -11.99 0.92
C HIS A 67 14.46 -13.15 1.60
#